data_AF-A0A349YNR8-F1
#
_entry.id   AF-A0A349YNR8-F1
#
_cell.length_a   1.000
_cell.length_b   1.000
_cell.length_c   1.000
_cell.angle_alpha   90.00
_cell.angle_beta   90.00
_cell.angle_gamma   90.00
#
_symmetry.space_group_name_H-M   'P 1'
#
loop_
_entity.id
_entity.type
_entity.pdbx_description
1 polymer ?
#
loop_
_entity_poly.entity_id
_entity_poly.type
_entity_poly.pdbx_seq_one_letter_code
_entity_poly.pdbx_strand_id
1 'polypeptide(L)'
;MNQKFCRLLNSVNSTIYEGIVKIGYERNTSISIYYDLGLLNYLLDSGYQTASECLTALEELLTELNAPEELLIIRLAKQRFQFTVTSKGVEKIMCQYENKPFLKDIIELARTHKFTLLDVKQVFERYDSEYLIEEVNNEEFQYVFSFKDKSIDEYMYCFNLNDCYYHRLLPYDYERL
;
A
#
# COMPACT_ATOMS: atom_id res chain seq x y z
N MET A 1 16.81 12.56 2.22
CA MET A 1 16.22 11.42 1.49
C MET A 1 15.21 11.97 0.52
N ASN A 2 15.24 11.57 -0.76
CA ASN A 2 14.32 12.07 -1.78
C ASN A 2 12.86 11.73 -1.38
N GLN A 3 12.01 12.74 -1.17
CA GLN A 3 10.64 12.58 -0.65
C GLN A 3 9.79 11.63 -1.51
N LYS A 4 10.00 11.64 -2.83
CA LYS A 4 9.34 10.77 -3.81
C LYS A 4 9.69 9.30 -3.59
N PHE A 5 10.95 9.04 -3.26
CA PHE A 5 11.41 7.69 -2.94
C PHE A 5 10.87 7.19 -1.60
N CYS A 6 10.78 8.07 -0.60
CA CYS A 6 10.13 7.73 0.66
C CYS A 6 8.68 7.29 0.41
N ARG A 7 7.96 7.96 -0.50
CA ARG A 7 6.60 7.58 -0.89
C ARG A 7 6.56 6.21 -1.58
N LEU A 8 7.43 5.95 -2.54
CA LEU A 8 7.54 4.61 -3.17
C LEU A 8 7.82 3.52 -2.13
N LEU A 9 8.84 3.69 -1.28
CA LEU A 9 9.17 2.72 -0.24
C LEU A 9 8.03 2.54 0.78
N ASN A 10 7.36 3.62 1.16
CA ASN A 10 6.18 3.54 2.02
C ASN A 10 5.07 2.74 1.36
N SER A 11 4.84 2.92 0.06
CA SER A 11 3.87 2.15 -0.70
C SER A 11 4.21 0.66 -0.72
N VAL A 12 5.47 0.32 -1.04
CA VAL A 12 5.95 -1.08 -1.01
C VAL A 12 5.77 -1.66 0.39
N ASN A 13 6.30 -1.00 1.41
CA ASN A 13 6.28 -1.50 2.79
C ASN A 13 4.86 -1.66 3.33
N SER A 14 3.98 -0.70 3.05
CA SER A 14 2.59 -0.74 3.52
C SER A 14 1.78 -1.83 2.84
N THR A 15 1.99 -2.05 1.55
CA THR A 15 1.33 -3.14 0.79
C THR A 15 1.78 -4.51 1.29
N ILE A 16 3.08 -4.67 1.52
CA ILE A 16 3.66 -5.91 2.07
C ILE A 16 3.13 -6.17 3.48
N TYR A 17 3.12 -5.14 4.34
CA TYR A 17 2.58 -5.23 5.69
C TYR A 17 1.10 -5.61 5.68
N GLU A 18 0.27 -4.95 4.87
CA GLU A 18 -1.15 -5.28 4.74
C GLU A 18 -1.35 -6.75 4.32
N GLY A 19 -0.59 -7.20 3.31
CA GLY A 19 -0.63 -8.58 2.83
C GLY A 19 -0.29 -9.58 3.94
N ILE A 20 0.83 -9.37 4.63
CA ILE A 20 1.26 -10.22 5.76
C ILE A 20 0.22 -10.24 6.87
N VAL A 21 -0.27 -9.07 7.26
CA VAL A 21 -1.24 -9.00 8.35
C VAL A 21 -2.52 -9.69 7.93
N LYS A 22 -2.99 -9.63 6.68
CA LYS A 22 -4.17 -10.38 6.21
C LYS A 22 -3.95 -11.90 6.21
N ILE A 23 -2.87 -12.39 5.58
CA ILE A 23 -2.65 -13.82 5.31
C ILE A 23 -1.94 -14.58 6.44
N GLY A 24 -1.26 -13.87 7.33
CA GLY A 24 -0.39 -14.43 8.37
C GLY A 24 1.10 -14.25 8.06
N TYR A 25 1.89 -14.07 9.12
CA TYR A 25 3.34 -13.93 9.01
C TYR A 25 4.04 -15.29 9.08
N GLU A 26 4.84 -15.60 8.05
CA GLU A 26 5.75 -16.73 8.03
C GLU A 26 7.20 -16.24 8.10
N ARG A 27 7.95 -16.78 9.07
CA ARG A 27 9.37 -16.44 9.24
C ARG A 27 10.17 -16.90 8.03
N ASN A 28 11.21 -16.13 7.68
CA ASN A 28 12.11 -16.41 6.57
C ASN A 28 11.49 -16.36 5.16
N THR A 29 10.29 -15.80 5.02
CA THR A 29 9.63 -15.65 3.71
C THR A 29 9.92 -14.29 3.09
N SER A 30 10.33 -14.29 1.83
CA SER A 30 10.42 -13.09 0.99
C SER A 30 9.10 -12.89 0.26
N ILE A 31 8.69 -11.64 0.05
CA ILE A 31 7.42 -11.31 -0.59
C ILE A 31 7.69 -10.41 -1.79
N SER A 32 7.03 -10.71 -2.91
CA SER A 32 7.11 -9.92 -4.13
C SER A 32 5.78 -9.22 -4.42
N ILE A 33 5.87 -7.94 -4.78
CA ILE A 33 4.76 -7.18 -5.38
C ILE A 33 5.19 -6.64 -6.74
N TYR A 34 4.21 -6.29 -7.58
CA TYR A 34 4.45 -5.89 -8.96
C TYR A 34 3.79 -4.55 -9.25
N TYR A 35 4.57 -3.57 -9.65
CA TYR A 35 4.07 -2.27 -10.12
C TYR A 35 4.24 -2.14 -11.63
N ASP A 36 3.34 -1.40 -12.27
CA ASP A 36 3.53 -0.97 -13.65
C ASP A 36 4.24 0.39 -13.72
N LEU A 37 4.62 0.79 -14.93
CA LEU A 37 5.33 2.06 -15.16
C LEU A 37 4.48 3.28 -14.77
N GLY A 38 3.17 3.20 -14.96
CA GLY A 38 2.25 4.31 -14.68
C GLY A 38 2.17 4.59 -13.18
N LEU A 39 2.02 3.54 -12.38
CA LEU A 39 2.03 3.63 -10.92
C LEU A 39 3.38 4.12 -10.39
N LEU A 40 4.49 3.66 -10.96
CA LEU A 40 5.81 4.17 -10.59
C LEU A 40 5.97 5.65 -10.93
N ASN A 41 5.52 6.08 -12.09
CA ASN A 41 5.51 7.50 -12.45
C ASN A 41 4.66 8.33 -11.49
N TYR A 42 3.53 7.79 -11.03
CA TYR A 42 2.70 8.45 -10.02
C TYR A 42 3.40 8.55 -8.64
N LEU A 43 4.00 7.46 -8.17
CA LEU A 43 4.68 7.42 -6.86
C LEU A 43 5.95 8.26 -6.83
N LEU A 44 6.70 8.26 -7.94
CA LEU A 44 7.94 9.02 -8.09
C LEU A 44 7.71 10.45 -8.58
N ASP A 45 6.48 10.82 -8.95
CA ASP A 45 6.17 12.09 -9.61
C ASP A 45 7.15 12.33 -10.77
N SER A 46 7.16 11.38 -11.71
CA SER A 46 8.06 11.33 -12.85
C SER A 46 7.30 11.07 -14.15
N GLY A 47 8.00 11.18 -15.28
CA GLY A 47 7.45 10.97 -16.62
C GLY A 47 8.30 10.02 -17.45
N TYR A 48 8.80 8.94 -16.84
CA TYR A 48 9.57 7.93 -17.56
C TYR A 48 8.73 7.33 -18.68
N GLN A 49 9.31 7.23 -19.87
CA GLN A 49 8.60 6.75 -21.06
C GLN A 49 8.76 5.25 -21.25
N THR A 50 9.81 4.66 -20.67
CA THR A 50 10.10 3.23 -20.80
C THR A 50 10.40 2.58 -19.47
N ALA A 51 10.18 1.26 -19.41
CA ALA A 51 10.50 0.49 -18.21
C ALA A 51 12.02 0.47 -17.90
N SER A 52 12.85 0.49 -18.94
CA SER A 52 14.31 0.51 -18.79
C SER A 52 14.79 1.81 -18.16
N GLU A 53 14.28 2.95 -18.62
CA GLU A 53 14.63 4.28 -18.09
C GLU A 53 14.28 4.38 -16.60
N CYS A 54 13.08 3.97 -16.23
CA CYS A 54 12.64 3.96 -14.84
C CYS A 54 13.47 2.99 -13.98
N LEU A 55 13.82 1.80 -14.50
CA LEU A 55 14.65 0.84 -13.78
C LEU A 55 16.05 1.39 -13.49
N THR A 56 16.70 2.00 -14.49
CA THR A 56 18.01 2.63 -14.30
C THR A 56 17.96 3.70 -13.21
N ALA A 57 16.94 4.57 -13.23
CA ALA A 57 16.78 5.59 -12.20
C ALA A 57 16.56 4.99 -10.80
N LEU A 58 15.84 3.87 -10.69
CA LEU A 58 15.66 3.16 -9.42
C LEU A 58 16.98 2.55 -8.92
N GLU A 59 17.78 1.94 -9.81
CA GLU A 59 19.08 1.35 -9.48
C GLU A 59 20.10 2.40 -9.03
N GLU A 60 20.17 3.53 -9.73
CA GLU A 60 21.01 4.69 -9.35
C GLU A 60 20.62 5.19 -7.95
N LEU A 61 19.32 5.33 -7.69
CA LEU A 61 18.81 5.83 -6.42
C LEU A 61 19.04 4.86 -5.25
N LEU A 62 18.87 3.55 -5.48
CA LEU A 62 19.22 2.53 -4.48
C LEU A 62 20.71 2.60 -4.12
N THR A 63 21.55 2.83 -5.12
CA THR A 63 22.99 3.01 -4.94
C THR A 63 23.30 4.27 -4.13
N GLU A 64 22.70 5.42 -4.47
CA GLU A 64 22.86 6.68 -3.73
C GLU A 64 22.47 6.57 -2.25
N LEU A 65 21.43 5.79 -1.96
CA LEU A 65 20.90 5.62 -0.61
C LEU A 65 21.63 4.56 0.21
N ASN A 66 22.61 3.86 -0.39
CA ASN A 66 23.22 2.67 0.18
C ASN A 66 22.16 1.68 0.68
N ALA A 67 21.06 1.55 -0.07
CA ALA A 67 19.97 0.67 0.30
C ALA A 67 20.46 -0.78 0.17
N PRO A 68 20.50 -1.56 1.27
CA PRO A 68 21.15 -2.85 1.21
C PRO A 68 20.24 -3.84 0.47
N GLU A 69 20.79 -4.50 -0.56
CA GLU A 69 20.10 -5.54 -1.34
C GLU A 69 19.53 -6.67 -0.47
N GLU A 70 20.07 -6.82 0.74
CA GLU A 70 19.57 -7.76 1.73
C GLU A 70 18.17 -7.42 2.25
N LEU A 71 17.60 -6.25 1.94
CA LEU A 71 16.24 -5.84 2.33
C LEU A 71 15.26 -5.77 1.15
N LEU A 72 15.71 -5.26 0.00
CA LEU A 72 14.86 -5.01 -1.16
C LEU A 72 15.65 -5.24 -2.46
N ILE A 73 15.04 -5.98 -3.38
CA ILE A 73 15.55 -6.22 -4.73
C ILE A 73 14.49 -5.78 -5.74
N ILE A 74 14.88 -4.97 -6.73
CA ILE A 74 14.00 -4.51 -7.80
C ILE A 74 14.46 -5.12 -9.13
N ARG A 75 13.54 -5.68 -9.91
CA ARG A 75 13.81 -6.24 -11.24
C ARG A 75 12.65 -6.01 -12.20
N LEU A 76 12.93 -6.04 -13.50
CA LEU A 76 11.88 -6.09 -14.52
C LEU A 76 11.50 -7.55 -14.81
N ALA A 77 10.22 -7.89 -14.66
CA ALA A 77 9.67 -9.20 -14.95
C ALA A 77 8.37 -9.05 -15.77
N LYS A 78 8.35 -9.59 -16.99
CA LYS A 78 7.18 -9.55 -17.89
C LYS A 78 6.56 -8.14 -18.03
N GLN A 79 7.39 -7.12 -18.26
CA GLN A 79 6.99 -5.69 -18.37
C GLN A 79 6.48 -5.03 -17.08
N ARG A 80 6.60 -5.69 -15.92
CA ARG A 80 6.29 -5.11 -14.60
C ARG A 80 7.53 -5.06 -13.72
N PHE A 81 7.54 -4.11 -12.81
CA PHE A 81 8.59 -3.93 -11.82
C PHE A 81 8.28 -4.81 -10.61
N GLN A 82 9.06 -5.88 -10.46
CA GLN A 82 8.98 -6.76 -9.31
C GLN A 82 9.81 -6.17 -8.16
N PHE A 83 9.15 -5.85 -7.06
CA PHE A 83 9.76 -5.46 -5.80
C PHE A 83 9.76 -6.67 -4.88
N THR A 84 10.93 -7.28 -4.68
CA THR A 84 11.09 -8.41 -3.75
C THR A 84 11.65 -7.89 -2.44
N VAL A 85 10.80 -7.85 -1.42
CA VAL A 85 11.24 -7.62 -0.04
C VAL A 85 11.74 -8.96 0.50
N THR A 86 13.00 -9.00 0.92
CA THR A 86 13.61 -10.21 1.47
C THR A 86 13.00 -10.54 2.84
N SER A 87 13.28 -11.72 3.38
CA SER A 87 12.90 -12.06 4.75
C SER A 87 13.36 -11.04 5.79
N LYS A 88 14.60 -10.54 5.71
CA LYS A 88 15.12 -9.46 6.58
C LYS A 88 14.35 -8.15 6.38
N GLY A 89 14.01 -7.82 5.12
CA GLY A 89 13.19 -6.67 4.80
C GLY A 89 11.80 -6.77 5.41
N VAL A 90 11.19 -7.96 5.35
CA VAL A 90 9.89 -8.25 5.96
C VAL A 90 9.94 -8.08 7.47
N GLU A 91 10.95 -8.65 8.15
CA GLU A 91 11.13 -8.47 9.60
C GLU A 91 11.24 -7.00 9.99
N LYS A 92 12.00 -6.22 9.21
CA LYS A 92 12.12 -4.78 9.41
C LYS A 92 10.79 -4.05 9.23
N ILE A 93 10.02 -4.38 8.19
CA ILE A 93 8.68 -3.79 7.95
C ILE A 93 7.76 -4.10 9.12
N MET A 94 7.70 -5.35 9.58
CA MET A 94 6.83 -5.75 10.69
C MET A 94 7.14 -4.95 11.96
N CYS A 95 8.43 -4.75 12.27
CA CYS A 95 8.86 -3.93 13.41
C CYS A 95 8.50 -2.45 13.22
N GLN A 96 8.65 -1.89 12.02
CA GLN A 96 8.32 -0.49 11.74
C GLN A 96 6.81 -0.21 11.79
N TYR A 97 5.98 -1.17 11.37
CA TYR A 97 4.53 -1.02 11.26
C TYR A 97 3.75 -1.49 12.49
N GLU A 98 4.43 -2.05 13.50
CA GLU A 98 3.83 -2.38 14.80
C GLU A 98 3.11 -1.17 15.43
N ASN A 99 3.62 0.05 15.16
CA ASN A 99 3.06 1.32 15.63
C ASN A 99 2.12 2.01 14.63
N LYS A 100 1.63 1.32 13.59
CA LYS A 100 0.58 1.83 12.67
C LYS A 100 -0.77 1.15 12.95
N PRO A 101 -1.46 1.55 14.03
CA PRO A 101 -2.63 0.84 14.53
C PRO A 101 -3.85 0.93 13.59
N PHE A 102 -4.00 2.00 12.80
CA PHE A 102 -5.16 2.19 11.92
C PHE A 102 -5.35 1.05 10.91
N LEU A 103 -4.33 0.74 10.11
CA LEU A 103 -4.43 -0.32 9.10
C LEU A 103 -4.69 -1.69 9.75
N LYS A 104 -4.10 -1.94 10.93
CA LYS A 104 -4.35 -3.16 11.69
C LYS A 104 -5.82 -3.24 12.13
N ASP A 105 -6.38 -2.16 12.67
CA ASP A 105 -7.79 -2.11 13.08
C ASP A 105 -8.74 -2.35 11.91
N ILE A 106 -8.44 -1.82 10.72
CA ILE A 106 -9.22 -2.07 9.51
C ILE A 106 -9.15 -3.55 9.10
N ILE A 107 -7.96 -4.16 9.16
CA ILE A 107 -7.79 -5.59 8.84
C ILE A 107 -8.53 -6.46 9.87
N GLU A 108 -8.44 -6.16 11.16
CA GLU A 108 -9.17 -6.88 12.21
C GLU A 108 -10.69 -6.73 12.05
N LEU A 109 -11.17 -5.54 11.68
CA LEU A 109 -12.58 -5.35 11.37
C LEU A 109 -13.02 -6.26 10.21
N ALA A 110 -12.25 -6.28 9.12
CA ALA A 110 -12.55 -7.11 7.95
C ALA A 110 -12.50 -8.61 8.26
N ARG A 111 -11.59 -9.04 9.15
CA ARG A 111 -11.48 -10.44 9.60
C ARG A 111 -12.72 -10.96 10.32
N THR A 112 -13.55 -10.08 10.87
CA THR A 112 -14.81 -10.51 11.48
C THR A 112 -15.81 -11.06 10.46
N HIS A 113 -15.64 -10.71 9.17
CA HIS A 113 -16.59 -10.98 8.08
C HIS A 113 -18.02 -10.55 8.39
N LYS A 114 -18.18 -9.61 9.33
CA LYS A 114 -19.47 -9.17 9.89
C LYS A 114 -19.35 -7.73 10.37
N PHE A 115 -19.08 -6.81 9.44
CA PHE A 115 -19.03 -5.38 9.76
C PHE A 115 -20.07 -4.60 8.96
N THR A 116 -20.55 -3.53 9.57
CA THR A 116 -21.49 -2.58 8.99
C THR A 116 -20.79 -1.29 8.63
N LEU A 117 -21.49 -0.41 7.93
CA LEU A 117 -21.02 0.95 7.68
C LEU A 117 -20.67 1.70 8.97
N LEU A 118 -21.44 1.49 10.04
CA LEU A 118 -21.22 2.14 11.32
C LEU A 118 -19.89 1.69 11.96
N ASP A 119 -19.58 0.39 11.86
CA ASP A 119 -18.33 -0.14 12.41
C ASP A 119 -17.12 0.47 11.68
N VAL A 120 -17.19 0.61 10.35
CA VAL A 120 -16.13 1.28 9.55
C VAL A 120 -15.96 2.73 9.99
N LYS A 121 -17.06 3.49 10.11
CA LYS A 121 -17.02 4.89 10.59
C LYS A 121 -16.37 5.00 11.96
N GLN A 122 -16.74 4.12 12.89
CA GLN A 122 -16.15 4.08 14.23
C GLN A 122 -14.64 3.80 14.19
N VAL A 123 -14.13 3.01 13.23
CA VAL A 123 -12.68 2.85 13.08
C VAL A 123 -12.05 4.17 12.65
N PHE A 124 -12.53 4.81 11.58
CA PHE A 124 -11.97 6.08 11.10
C PHE A 124 -12.01 7.18 12.17
N GLU A 125 -13.14 7.33 12.86
CA GLU A 125 -13.35 8.33 13.91
C GLU A 125 -12.40 8.20 15.11
N ARG A 126 -11.87 6.99 15.39
CA ARG A 126 -10.86 6.81 16.44
C ARG A 126 -9.52 7.45 16.09
N TYR A 127 -9.21 7.61 14.81
CA TYR A 127 -7.94 8.13 14.32
C TYR A 127 -8.02 9.60 13.94
N ASP A 128 -9.10 9.98 13.27
CA ASP A 128 -9.37 11.37 12.92
C ASP A 128 -10.84 11.57 12.57
N SER A 129 -11.43 12.69 13.01
CA SER A 129 -12.82 13.03 12.68
C SER A 129 -12.95 13.68 11.31
N GLU A 130 -11.84 14.12 10.71
CA GLU A 130 -11.78 14.70 9.36
C GLU A 130 -11.47 13.65 8.28
N TYR A 131 -12.40 12.71 8.10
CA TYR A 131 -12.40 11.78 6.97
C TYR A 131 -13.53 12.08 5.98
N LEU A 132 -13.39 11.55 4.78
CA LEU A 132 -14.38 11.59 3.71
C LEU A 132 -15.02 10.21 3.58
N ILE A 133 -16.32 10.22 3.32
CA ILE A 133 -17.10 9.05 2.95
C ILE A 133 -17.89 9.39 1.68
N GLU A 134 -17.79 8.53 0.69
CA GLU A 134 -18.55 8.60 -0.56
C GLU A 134 -19.34 7.30 -0.74
N GLU A 135 -20.63 7.41 -1.06
CA GLU A 135 -21.40 6.30 -1.61
C GLU A 135 -21.15 6.25 -3.11
N VAL A 136 -20.62 5.12 -3.60
CA VAL A 136 -20.19 4.99 -4.98
C VAL A 136 -21.13 4.08 -5.74
N ASN A 137 -21.43 4.44 -6.99
CA ASN A 137 -22.15 3.58 -7.92
C ASN A 137 -21.13 2.71 -8.68
N ASN A 138 -20.60 1.70 -7.99
CA ASN A 138 -19.64 0.73 -8.51
C ASN A 138 -20.23 -0.69 -8.35
N GLU A 139 -19.89 -1.61 -9.26
CA GLU A 139 -20.42 -2.98 -9.22
C GLU A 139 -19.92 -3.77 -8.00
N GLU A 140 -18.76 -3.43 -7.47
CA GLU A 140 -18.08 -4.14 -6.40
C GLU A 140 -18.22 -3.45 -5.04
N PHE A 141 -18.05 -2.13 -4.99
CA PHE A 141 -18.01 -1.36 -3.74
C PHE A 141 -19.23 -0.47 -3.56
N GLN A 142 -19.67 -0.33 -2.31
CA GLN A 142 -20.77 0.57 -1.96
C GLN A 142 -20.25 1.88 -1.36
N TYR A 143 -19.13 1.83 -0.64
CA TYR A 143 -18.58 3.00 0.04
C TYR A 143 -17.07 3.13 -0.13
N VAL A 144 -16.61 4.36 -0.24
CA VAL A 144 -15.17 4.70 -0.26
C VAL A 144 -14.86 5.66 0.88
N PHE A 145 -13.84 5.34 1.66
CA PHE A 145 -13.35 6.17 2.76
C PHE A 145 -11.93 6.64 2.50
N SER A 146 -11.60 7.85 2.95
CA SER A 146 -10.22 8.33 3.02
C SER A 146 -10.06 9.44 4.05
N PHE A 147 -8.87 9.61 4.64
CA PHE A 147 -8.61 10.77 5.50
C PHE A 147 -8.42 12.04 4.66
N LYS A 148 -8.85 13.20 5.18
CA LYS A 148 -8.45 14.49 4.60
C LYS A 148 -6.96 14.73 4.83
N ASP A 149 -6.46 14.43 6.03
CA ASP A 149 -5.03 14.43 6.31
C ASP A 149 -4.37 13.15 5.77
N LYS A 150 -3.72 13.29 4.60
CA LYS A 150 -3.00 12.19 3.93
C LYS A 150 -1.74 11.75 4.68
N SER A 151 -1.31 12.45 5.73
CA SER A 151 -0.21 12.01 6.59
C SER A 151 -0.61 10.84 7.50
N ILE A 152 -1.91 10.68 7.78
CA ILE A 152 -2.46 9.53 8.52
C ILE A 152 -2.42 8.29 7.63
N ASP A 153 -3.09 8.38 6.49
CA ASP A 153 -3.09 7.35 5.45
C ASP A 153 -3.55 7.95 4.11
N GLU A 154 -2.74 7.79 3.05
CA GLU A 154 -3.04 8.39 1.73
C GLU A 154 -4.04 7.59 0.90
N TYR A 155 -4.37 6.37 1.34
CA TYR A 155 -5.09 5.38 0.56
C TYR A 155 -6.61 5.60 0.58
N MET A 156 -7.26 5.12 -0.47
CA MET A 156 -8.70 5.01 -0.61
C MET A 156 -9.12 3.61 -0.15
N TYR A 157 -10.06 3.54 0.78
CA TYR A 157 -10.59 2.30 1.33
C TYR A 157 -11.98 2.03 0.74
N CYS A 158 -12.02 1.13 -0.24
CA CYS A 158 -13.23 0.76 -0.97
C CYS A 158 -13.86 -0.46 -0.30
N PHE A 159 -15.04 -0.30 0.29
CA PHE A 159 -15.73 -1.34 1.07
C PHE A 159 -16.88 -1.97 0.30
N ASN A 160 -16.89 -3.31 0.31
CA ASN A 160 -18.06 -4.12 -0.01
C ASN A 160 -18.67 -4.58 1.32
N LEU A 161 -19.82 -4.01 1.69
CA LEU A 161 -20.52 -4.31 2.94
C LEU A 161 -21.38 -5.57 2.83
N ASN A 162 -21.76 -5.97 1.62
CA ASN A 162 -22.55 -7.17 1.39
C ASN A 162 -21.72 -8.43 1.69
N ASP A 163 -20.48 -8.44 1.23
CA ASP A 163 -19.54 -9.54 1.38
C ASP A 163 -18.50 -9.29 2.49
N CYS A 164 -18.59 -8.15 3.18
CA CYS A 164 -17.73 -7.76 4.30
C CYS A 164 -16.23 -7.87 3.97
N TYR A 165 -15.79 -7.19 2.91
CA TYR A 165 -14.37 -7.02 2.57
C TYR A 165 -14.06 -5.61 2.08
N TYR A 166 -12.77 -5.32 1.91
CA TYR A 166 -12.33 -4.04 1.38
C TYR A 166 -11.10 -4.18 0.48
N HIS A 167 -10.99 -3.25 -0.46
CA HIS A 167 -9.78 -2.95 -1.19
C HIS A 167 -9.16 -1.65 -0.69
N ARG A 168 -7.84 -1.62 -0.64
CA ARG A 168 -7.05 -0.45 -0.25
C ARG A 168 -6.19 -0.04 -1.42
N LEU A 169 -6.51 1.12 -1.99
CA LEU A 169 -5.98 1.55 -3.26
C LEU A 169 -5.28 2.89 -3.11
N LEU A 170 -4.20 3.10 -3.84
CA LEU A 170 -3.73 4.47 -4.02
C LEU A 170 -4.77 5.26 -4.81
N PRO A 171 -4.84 6.59 -4.66
CA PRO A 171 -5.73 7.41 -5.49
C PRO A 171 -5.54 7.14 -6.99
N TYR A 172 -4.29 6.89 -7.42
CA TYR A 172 -3.98 6.46 -8.78
C TYR A 172 -4.74 5.21 -9.22
N ASP A 173 -4.76 4.17 -8.39
CA ASP A 173 -5.43 2.92 -8.72
C ASP A 173 -6.96 3.07 -8.63
N TYR A 174 -7.45 3.84 -7.65
CA TYR A 174 -8.88 4.12 -7.47
C TYR A 174 -9.50 4.86 -8.66
N GLU A 175 -8.81 5.85 -9.22
CA GLU A 175 -9.26 6.57 -10.43
C GLU A 175 -9.37 5.68 -11.68
N ARG A 176 -8.85 4.45 -11.61
CA ARG A 176 -8.81 3.47 -12.71
C ARG A 176 -9.66 2.23 -12.43
N LEU A 177 -10.40 2.24 -11.32
CA LEU A 177 -11.30 1.17 -10.91
C LEU A 177 -12.50 1.04 -11.85
#